data_AF-A0A1X1Q3L7-F1
#
_entry.id   AF-A0A1X1Q3L7-F1
#
_cell.length_a   1.000
_cell.length_b   1.000
_cell.length_c   1.000
_cell.angle_alpha   90.00
_cell.angle_beta   90.00
_cell.angle_gamma   90.00
#
_symmetry.space_group_name_H-M   'P 1'
#
loop_
_entity.id
_entity.type
_entity.pdbx_description
1 polymer ?
#
loop_
_entity_poly.entity_id
_entity_poly.type
_entity_poly.pdbx_seq_one_letter_code
_entity_poly.pdbx_strand_id
1 'polypeptide(L)' 'MSEIIERNRAEAKAEVVVEMLKEKLSIDMIARVTKLTVEQITEIGKKDALV' A
#
# COMPACT_ATOMS: atom_id res chain seq x y z
N MET A 1 -10.53 -17.07 14.66
CA MET A 1 -10.36 -17.28 13.21
C MET A 1 -10.46 -15.97 12.41
N SER A 2 -10.30 -14.82 13.06
CA SER A 2 -10.60 -13.51 12.46
C SER A 2 -9.34 -12.68 12.19
N GLU A 3 -8.32 -12.80 13.04
CA GLU A 3 -7.07 -12.03 12.93
C GLU A 3 -6.25 -12.39 11.67
N ILE A 4 -6.28 -13.66 11.24
CA ILE A 4 -5.55 -14.12 10.05
C ILE A 4 -6.12 -13.46 8.78
N ILE A 5 -7.44 -13.29 8.69
CA ILE A 5 -8.09 -12.71 7.50
C ILE A 5 -7.79 -11.21 7.41
N GLU A 6 -7.82 -10.50 8.53
CA GLU A 6 -7.51 -9.08 8.57
C GLU A 6 -6.04 -8.82 8.27
N ARG A 7 -5.13 -9.62 8.83
CA ARG A 7 -3.70 -9.54 8.55
C ARG A 7 -3.39 -9.82 7.08
N ASN A 8 -3.95 -10.89 6.51
CA ASN A 8 -3.80 -11.20 5.09
C ASN A 8 -4.33 -10.09 4.19
N ARG A 9 -5.45 -9.45 4.58
CA ARG A 9 -6.02 -8.33 3.82
C ARG A 9 -5.13 -7.08 3.90
N ALA A 10 -4.51 -6.82 5.05
CA ALA A 10 -3.60 -5.70 5.22
C ALA A 10 -2.28 -5.91 4.44
N GLU A 11 -1.71 -7.11 4.52
CA GLU A 11 -0.50 -7.49 3.79
C GLU A 11 -0.73 -7.44 2.28
N ALA A 12 -1.85 -7.98 1.77
CA ALA A 12 -2.20 -7.92 0.36
C ALA A 12 -2.36 -6.47 -0.16
N LYS A 13 -2.90 -5.56 0.66
CA LYS A 13 -2.99 -4.14 0.28
C LYS A 13 -1.62 -3.48 0.22
N ALA A 14 -0.71 -3.81 1.13
CA ALA A 14 0.63 -3.26 1.13
C ALA A 14 1.43 -3.72 -0.10
N GLU A 15 1.35 -5.00 -0.47
CA GLU A 15 1.97 -5.53 -1.69
C GLU A 15 1.49 -4.79 -2.94
N VAL A 16 0.17 -4.58 -3.09
CA VAL A 16 -0.39 -3.85 -4.24
C VAL A 16 0.15 -2.41 -4.29
N VAL A 17 0.25 -1.72 -3.15
CA VAL A 17 0.83 -0.37 -3.09
C VAL A 17 2.29 -0.37 -3.52
N VAL A 18 3.08 -1.36 -3.08
CA VAL A 18 4.50 -1.51 -3.46
C VAL A 18 4.65 -1.73 -4.95
N GLU A 19 3.83 -2.59 -5.56
CA GLU A 19 3.84 -2.80 -7.02
C GLU A 19 3.48 -1.51 -7.76
N MET A 20 2.44 -0.81 -7.32
CA MET A 20 2.02 0.47 -7.93
C MET A 20 3.10 1.56 -7.82
N LEU A 21 3.83 1.63 -6.71
CA LEU A 21 4.96 2.54 -6.53
C LEU A 21 6.12 2.17 -7.46
N LYS A 22 6.41 0.87 -7.65
CA LYS A 22 7.41 0.38 -8.62
C LYS A 22 7.04 0.74 -10.05
N GLU A 23 5.75 0.73 -10.38
CA GLU A 23 5.22 1.22 -11.67
C GLU A 23 5.24 2.75 -11.81
N LYS A 24 5.74 3.48 -10.80
CA LYS A 24 5.82 4.95 -10.76
C LYS A 24 4.46 5.63 -10.85
N LEU A 25 3.39 4.98 -10.37
CA LEU A 25 2.09 5.62 -10.22
C LEU A 25 2.17 6.73 -9.17
N SER A 26 1.39 7.79 -9.37
CA SER A 26 1.34 8.89 -8.40
C SER A 26 0.69 8.45 -7.10
N ILE A 27 1.19 8.96 -5.97
CA ILE A 27 0.68 8.63 -4.64
C ILE A 27 -0.83 8.95 -4.53
N ASP A 28 -1.29 10.05 -5.14
CA ASP A 28 -2.72 10.40 -5.21
C ASP A 28 -3.56 9.35 -5.94
N MET A 29 -3.05 8.77 -7.03
CA MET A 29 -3.75 7.72 -7.76
C MET A 29 -3.82 6.43 -6.95
N ILE A 30 -2.72 6.06 -6.30
CA ILE A 30 -2.65 4.89 -5.41
C ILE A 30 -3.63 5.06 -4.24
N ALA A 31 -3.68 6.25 -3.62
CA ALA A 31 -4.61 6.57 -2.53
C ALA A 31 -6.07 6.39 -2.95
N ARG A 32 -6.41 6.88 -4.15
CA ARG A 32 -7.76 6.77 -4.71
C ARG A 32 -8.18 5.33 -4.96
N VAL A 33 -7.29 4.49 -5.49
CA VAL A 33 -7.61 3.10 -5.86
C VAL A 33 -7.62 2.16 -4.65
N THR A 34 -6.64 2.31 -3.75
CA THR A 34 -6.48 1.43 -2.57
C THR A 34 -7.33 1.86 -1.38
N LYS A 35 -7.90 3.08 -1.43
CA LYS A 35 -8.60 3.75 -0.33
C LYS A 35 -7.71 3.91 0.92
N LEU A 36 -6.40 4.02 0.71
CA LEU A 36 -5.42 4.31 1.74
C LEU A 36 -5.10 5.81 1.75
N THR A 37 -4.64 6.30 2.89
CA THR A 37 -4.16 7.69 2.98
C THR A 37 -2.79 7.81 2.33
N VAL A 38 -2.46 9.02 1.87
CA VAL A 38 -1.11 9.38 1.38
C VAL A 38 -0.05 9.01 2.40
N GLU A 39 -0.34 9.21 3.69
CA GLU A 39 0.55 8.89 4.81
C GLU A 39 0.83 7.39 4.90
N GLN A 40 -0.21 6.55 4.83
CA GLN A 40 -0.07 5.08 4.83
C GLN A 40 0.73 4.60 3.62
N ILE A 41 0.48 5.16 2.43
CA ILE A 41 1.22 4.81 1.22
C ILE A 41 2.68 5.24 1.32
N THR A 42 2.94 6.41 1.89
CA THR A 42 4.30 6.91 2.11
C THR A 42 5.06 6.03 3.10
N GLU A 43 4.42 5.57 4.17
CA GLU A 43 5.05 4.62 5.11
C GLU A 43 5.39 3.29 4.44
N ILE A 44 4.49 2.76 3.61
CA ILE A 44 4.74 1.54 2.82
C ILE A 44 5.93 1.78 1.88
N GLY A 45 5.92 2.87 1.11
CA GLY A 45 7.01 3.21 0.18
C GLY A 45 8.36 3.40 0.86
N LYS A 46 8.40 4.00 2.06
CA LYS A 46 9.62 4.16 2.85
C LYS A 46 10.20 2.83 3.34
N LYS A 47 9.35 1.88 3.74
CA LYS A 47 9.79 0.54 4.18
C LYS A 47 10.46 -0.24 3.03
N ASP A 48 9.98 -0.03 1.81
CA ASP A 48 10.50 -0.66 0.60
C ASP A 48 11.55 0.19 -0.16
N ALA A 49 11.96 1.34 0.39
CA ALA A 49 12.88 2.31 -0.22
C ALA A 49 12.47 2.78 -1.64
N LEU A 50 11.15 2.91 -1.87
CA LEU A 50 10.54 3.35 -3.13
C LEU A 50 10.14 4.83 -3.14
N VAL A 51 10.15 5.49 -1.98
CA VAL A 51 9.77 6.90 -1.75
C VAL A 51 10.79 7.57 -0.84
#